data_AF-A0AB73FWM5-F1
#
_entry.id   AF-A0AB73FWM5-F1
#
_cell.length_a   1.000
_cell.length_b   1.000
_cell.length_c   1.000
_cell.angle_alpha   90.00
_cell.angle_beta   90.00
_cell.angle_gamma   90.00
#
_symmetry.space_group_name_H-M   'P 1'
#
loop_
_entity.id
_entity.type
_entity.pdbx_description
1 polymer ?
#
loop_
_entity_poly.entity_id
_entity_poly.type
_entity_poly.pdbx_seq_one_letter_code
_entity_poly.pdbx_strand_id
1 'polypeptide(L)'
;MPFSQSVQAQVAPLKNPVYGVTLDDLTNLDAIIASLQNLPYRPTVRVVFDPGTPATDYYAPLLRLHAVAYVMGEVYDSYYFPTTLATYQARTQELVSQLKNTVDVWEIANEINGEWLRNDPNGTNSVVNAQEQQIGQMVAAANTIVKSNGGKTAITLYYNDDSKGTNCWQKPQDYWKTWPTTFLPATVRQQADYALLSYYPYQDCPGLNPTWKNDFAALESIFPNAKVGFGEIGTSDIAAPASVQQNLITTYYPMVNSMTDPRFIGGFFWWNYVEEMLPYSTSSYFQLLRQTIINLKAPA
;
A
#
# COMPACT_ATOMS: atom_id res chain seq x y z
N MET A 1 -41.27 17.28 -3.54
CA MET A 1 -40.02 16.97 -2.82
C MET A 1 -39.12 16.23 -3.80
N PRO A 2 -37.93 16.70 -4.14
CA PRO A 2 -37.02 15.92 -4.95
C PRO A 2 -36.44 14.80 -4.08
N PHE A 3 -36.48 13.58 -4.59
CA PHE A 3 -35.87 12.40 -3.98
C PHE A 3 -34.42 12.71 -3.63
N SER A 4 -34.03 12.53 -2.36
CA SER A 4 -32.62 12.54 -1.98
C SER A 4 -31.95 11.40 -2.73
N GLN A 5 -31.05 11.72 -3.66
CA GLN A 5 -30.13 10.73 -4.19
C GLN A 5 -29.41 10.10 -2.98
N SER A 6 -29.55 8.79 -2.81
CA SER A 6 -28.69 8.04 -1.90
C SER A 6 -27.26 8.36 -2.31
N VAL A 7 -26.49 8.99 -1.42
CA VAL A 7 -25.06 9.24 -1.63
C VAL A 7 -24.40 7.87 -1.75
N GLN A 8 -24.14 7.43 -2.98
CA GLN A 8 -23.36 6.23 -3.25
C GLN A 8 -21.93 6.68 -3.47
N ALA A 9 -20.97 6.02 -2.81
CA ALA A 9 -19.57 6.14 -3.20
C ALA A 9 -19.45 5.76 -4.68
N GLN A 10 -18.64 6.51 -5.42
CA GLN A 10 -18.34 6.23 -6.81
C GLN A 10 -16.84 6.11 -6.95
N VAL A 11 -16.37 4.91 -7.31
CA VAL A 11 -14.97 4.63 -7.66
C VAL A 11 -14.43 5.73 -8.57
N ALA A 12 -13.34 6.35 -8.13
CA ALA A 12 -12.71 7.45 -8.82
C ALA A 12 -11.23 7.15 -9.12
N PRO A 13 -10.70 7.58 -10.27
CA PRO A 13 -9.26 7.53 -10.50
C PRO A 13 -8.52 8.37 -9.44
N LEU A 14 -7.44 7.83 -8.88
CA LEU A 14 -6.59 8.58 -7.96
C LEU A 14 -5.99 9.80 -8.67
N LYS A 15 -6.00 10.94 -7.98
CA LYS A 15 -5.29 12.16 -8.41
C LYS A 15 -3.82 12.09 -8.03
N ASN A 16 -2.98 12.73 -8.85
CA ASN A 16 -1.53 12.75 -8.65
C ASN A 16 -1.06 14.18 -8.31
N PRO A 17 -0.16 14.37 -7.33
CA PRO A 17 0.46 13.31 -6.51
C PRO A 17 -0.53 12.72 -5.51
N VAL A 18 -0.30 11.45 -5.18
CA VAL A 18 -0.97 10.75 -4.08
C VAL A 18 -0.25 11.09 -2.79
N TYR A 19 -0.95 11.75 -1.88
CA TYR A 19 -0.58 11.85 -0.47
C TYR A 19 -1.33 10.75 0.29
N GLY A 20 -0.63 9.66 0.54
CA GLY A 20 -1.21 8.45 1.10
C GLY A 20 -1.01 8.35 2.61
N VAL A 21 -1.96 7.77 3.33
CA VAL A 21 -1.83 7.40 4.75
C VAL A 21 -2.47 6.03 4.98
N THR A 22 -1.94 5.22 5.90
CA THR A 22 -2.48 3.88 6.18
C THR A 22 -3.47 3.93 7.34
N LEU A 23 -4.60 3.24 7.21
CA LEU A 23 -5.59 3.05 8.28
C LEU A 23 -5.66 1.55 8.55
N ASP A 24 -4.97 1.11 9.58
CA ASP A 24 -4.99 -0.27 10.13
C ASP A 24 -6.09 -0.47 11.18
N ASP A 25 -6.62 0.62 11.74
CA ASP A 25 -7.79 0.61 12.62
C ASP A 25 -8.84 1.66 12.19
N LEU A 26 -10.12 1.25 12.17
CA LEU A 26 -11.28 2.09 11.85
C LEU A 26 -12.22 2.34 13.04
N THR A 27 -11.89 1.87 14.25
CA THR A 27 -12.73 2.01 15.45
C THR A 27 -13.00 3.48 15.81
N ASN A 28 -12.02 4.37 15.61
CA ASN A 28 -12.12 5.81 15.88
C ASN A 28 -12.49 6.65 14.65
N LEU A 29 -13.43 6.17 13.82
CA LEU A 29 -13.76 6.72 12.51
C LEU A 29 -14.05 8.23 12.48
N ASP A 30 -14.72 8.78 13.49
CA ASP A 30 -15.02 10.22 13.55
C ASP A 30 -13.75 11.07 13.69
N ALA A 31 -12.80 10.62 14.52
CA ALA A 31 -11.51 11.28 14.71
C ALA A 31 -10.65 11.15 13.45
N ILE A 32 -10.66 9.97 12.81
CA ILE A 32 -9.99 9.72 11.53
C ILE A 32 -10.50 10.69 10.46
N ILE A 33 -11.83 10.77 10.26
CA ILE A 33 -12.43 11.66 9.26
C ILE A 33 -12.08 13.12 9.54
N ALA A 34 -12.17 13.56 10.81
CA ALA A 34 -11.80 14.92 11.18
C ALA A 34 -10.32 15.21 10.88
N SER A 35 -9.43 14.25 11.13
CA SER A 35 -8.01 14.36 10.80
C SER A 35 -7.76 14.47 9.30
N LEU A 36 -8.34 13.57 8.50
CA LEU A 36 -8.21 13.56 7.04
C LEU A 36 -8.74 14.85 6.40
N GLN A 37 -9.87 15.38 6.89
CA GLN A 37 -10.42 16.67 6.43
C GLN A 37 -9.50 17.85 6.73
N ASN A 38 -8.66 17.74 7.75
CA ASN A 38 -7.67 18.75 8.09
C ASN A 38 -6.32 18.52 7.38
N LEU A 39 -6.19 17.60 6.43
CA LEU A 39 -5.04 17.59 5.53
C LEU A 39 -5.18 18.67 4.45
N PRO A 40 -4.08 19.20 3.87
CA PRO A 40 -4.15 20.29 2.89
C PRO A 40 -4.88 19.91 1.59
N TYR A 41 -4.87 18.63 1.25
CA TYR A 41 -5.47 18.08 0.04
C TYR A 41 -6.23 16.80 0.40
N ARG A 42 -7.19 16.40 -0.44
CA ARG A 42 -7.88 15.10 -0.34
C ARG A 42 -6.85 13.96 -0.45
N PRO A 43 -6.58 13.20 0.63
CA PRO A 43 -5.58 12.15 0.63
C PRO A 43 -6.09 10.87 -0.05
N THR A 44 -5.22 9.88 -0.21
CA THR A 44 -5.63 8.49 -0.40
C THR A 44 -5.40 7.74 0.91
N VAL A 45 -6.40 7.06 1.43
CA VAL A 45 -6.24 6.18 2.59
C VAL A 45 -6.00 4.76 2.09
N ARG A 46 -4.98 4.10 2.60
CA ARG A 46 -4.74 2.65 2.42
C ARG A 46 -5.34 1.95 3.63
N VAL A 47 -6.48 1.28 3.44
CA VAL A 47 -7.22 0.61 4.51
C VAL A 47 -6.80 -0.85 4.55
N VAL A 48 -6.31 -1.29 5.71
CA VAL A 48 -6.00 -2.70 5.98
C VAL A 48 -7.30 -3.45 6.28
N PHE A 49 -7.61 -4.51 5.53
CA PHE A 49 -8.75 -5.36 5.85
C PHE A 49 -8.32 -6.53 6.73
N ASP A 50 -8.80 -6.55 7.97
CA ASP A 50 -8.41 -7.54 8.97
C ASP A 50 -8.90 -8.95 8.63
N PRO A 51 -8.07 -9.99 8.89
CA PRO A 51 -8.52 -11.36 8.85
C PRO A 51 -9.69 -11.60 9.81
N GLY A 52 -10.74 -12.25 9.32
CA GLY A 52 -11.91 -12.60 10.12
C GLY A 52 -12.96 -11.50 10.26
N THR A 53 -12.67 -10.26 9.87
CA THR A 53 -13.68 -9.18 9.81
C THR A 53 -14.45 -9.26 8.48
N PRO A 54 -15.79 -9.44 8.49
CA PRO A 54 -16.60 -9.53 7.28
C PRO A 54 -16.51 -8.26 6.43
N ALA A 55 -16.55 -8.40 5.10
CA ALA A 55 -16.51 -7.26 4.19
C ALA A 55 -17.66 -6.25 4.43
N THR A 56 -18.81 -6.71 4.91
CA THR A 56 -19.97 -5.86 5.22
C THR A 56 -19.68 -4.82 6.29
N ASP A 57 -18.78 -5.12 7.22
CA ASP A 57 -18.49 -4.26 8.37
C ASP A 57 -17.66 -3.04 7.93
N TYR A 58 -16.93 -3.16 6.82
CA TYR A 58 -16.19 -2.06 6.20
C TYR A 58 -17.06 -1.14 5.34
N TYR A 59 -18.24 -1.57 4.87
CA TYR A 59 -19.02 -0.80 3.88
C TYR A 59 -19.39 0.61 4.38
N ALA A 60 -19.96 0.71 5.57
CA ALA A 60 -20.37 1.99 6.14
C ALA A 60 -19.17 2.91 6.48
N PRO A 61 -18.08 2.42 7.12
CA PRO A 61 -16.85 3.18 7.26
C PRO A 61 -16.27 3.69 5.94
N LEU A 62 -16.13 2.83 4.93
CA LEU A 62 -15.57 3.20 3.63
C LEU A 62 -16.44 4.23 2.90
N LEU A 63 -17.77 4.14 3.01
CA LEU A 63 -18.67 5.16 2.45
C LEU A 63 -18.39 6.55 3.05
N ARG A 64 -18.11 6.61 4.35
CA ARG A 64 -17.78 7.88 5.04
C ARG A 64 -16.38 8.37 4.69
N LEU A 65 -15.39 7.47 4.60
CA LEU A 65 -14.03 7.81 4.17
C LEU A 65 -14.02 8.35 2.73
N HIS A 66 -14.82 7.76 1.83
CA HIS A 66 -14.91 8.20 0.43
C HIS A 66 -15.43 9.64 0.27
N ALA A 67 -16.09 10.21 1.29
CA ALA A 67 -16.47 11.62 1.27
C ALA A 67 -15.25 12.57 1.37
N VAL A 68 -14.14 12.10 1.97
CA VAL A 68 -13.00 12.94 2.35
C VAL A 68 -11.65 12.45 1.84
N ALA A 69 -11.57 11.21 1.33
CA ALA A 69 -10.36 10.57 0.82
C ALA A 69 -10.69 9.67 -0.39
N TYR A 70 -9.66 9.30 -1.15
CA TYR A 70 -9.72 8.11 -2.02
C TYR A 70 -9.36 6.88 -1.18
N VAL A 71 -9.81 5.68 -1.56
CA VAL A 71 -9.61 4.45 -0.81
C VAL A 71 -8.81 3.45 -1.63
N MET A 72 -7.63 3.08 -1.13
CA MET A 72 -6.93 1.84 -1.50
C MET A 72 -7.26 0.79 -0.45
N GLY A 73 -7.82 -0.35 -0.84
CA GLY A 73 -8.14 -1.44 0.08
C GLY A 73 -7.12 -2.57 -0.05
N GLU A 74 -6.47 -2.92 1.05
CA GLU A 74 -5.51 -4.02 1.13
C GLU A 74 -6.25 -5.32 1.46
N VAL A 75 -6.14 -6.31 0.56
CA VAL A 75 -6.85 -7.60 0.71
C VAL A 75 -6.37 -8.39 1.93
N TYR A 76 -5.06 -8.39 2.17
CA TYR A 76 -4.40 -8.97 3.33
C TYR A 76 -3.09 -8.22 3.57
N ASP A 77 -2.88 -7.86 4.83
CA ASP A 77 -1.56 -7.51 5.32
C ASP A 77 -0.58 -8.69 5.25
N SER A 78 0.69 -8.39 4.98
CA SER A 78 1.73 -9.39 4.77
C SER A 78 1.96 -10.26 6.00
N TYR A 79 1.73 -9.73 7.21
CA TYR A 79 1.83 -10.47 8.47
C TYR A 79 0.75 -11.55 8.61
N TYR A 80 -0.42 -11.32 7.99
CA TYR A 80 -1.56 -12.23 8.05
C TYR A 80 -1.82 -12.97 6.73
N PHE A 81 -0.86 -12.94 5.79
CA PHE A 81 -1.04 -13.52 4.47
C PHE A 81 -1.37 -15.02 4.56
N PRO A 82 -2.44 -15.51 3.90
CA PRO A 82 -2.86 -16.89 4.07
C PRO A 82 -1.96 -17.85 3.29
N THR A 83 -1.94 -19.10 3.74
CA THR A 83 -1.10 -20.16 3.16
C THR A 83 -1.80 -20.97 2.07
N THR A 84 -3.06 -20.67 1.72
CA THR A 84 -3.80 -21.40 0.69
C THR A 84 -4.48 -20.49 -0.32
N LEU A 85 -4.48 -20.94 -1.58
CA LEU A 85 -5.14 -20.24 -2.69
C LEU A 85 -6.64 -20.06 -2.44
N ALA A 86 -7.31 -21.09 -1.91
CA ALA A 86 -8.74 -21.04 -1.64
C ALA A 86 -9.10 -19.94 -0.63
N THR A 87 -8.32 -19.79 0.44
CA THR A 87 -8.53 -18.74 1.45
C THR A 87 -8.36 -17.35 0.85
N TYR A 88 -7.26 -17.11 0.13
CA TYR A 88 -6.99 -15.81 -0.48
C TYR A 88 -8.04 -15.43 -1.54
N GLN A 89 -8.41 -16.40 -2.38
CA GLN A 89 -9.41 -16.23 -3.41
C GLN A 89 -10.80 -15.94 -2.82
N ALA A 90 -11.23 -16.68 -1.80
CA ALA A 90 -12.51 -16.47 -1.14
C ALA A 90 -12.59 -15.07 -0.49
N ARG A 91 -11.52 -14.66 0.22
CA ARG A 91 -11.44 -13.31 0.82
C ARG A 91 -11.51 -12.22 -0.24
N THR A 92 -10.76 -12.37 -1.34
CA THR A 92 -10.79 -11.39 -2.43
C THR A 92 -12.18 -11.29 -3.06
N GLN A 93 -12.84 -12.43 -3.29
CA GLN A 93 -14.21 -12.46 -3.84
C GLN A 93 -15.21 -11.77 -2.90
N GLU A 94 -15.13 -12.05 -1.61
CA GLU A 94 -15.96 -11.43 -0.58
C GLU A 94 -15.81 -9.90 -0.62
N LEU A 95 -14.58 -9.41 -0.43
CA LEU A 95 -14.26 -7.99 -0.41
C LEU A 95 -14.69 -7.28 -1.70
N VAL A 96 -14.30 -7.80 -2.87
CA VAL A 96 -14.64 -7.17 -4.16
C VAL A 96 -16.15 -7.20 -4.40
N SER A 97 -16.85 -8.27 -4.03
CA SER A 97 -18.31 -8.33 -4.24
C SER A 97 -19.08 -7.28 -3.44
N GLN A 98 -18.65 -7.00 -2.21
CA GLN A 98 -19.35 -6.11 -1.28
C GLN A 98 -18.87 -4.66 -1.37
N LEU A 99 -17.58 -4.44 -1.66
CA LEU A 99 -16.92 -3.14 -1.48
C LEU A 99 -16.40 -2.52 -2.80
N LYS A 100 -16.60 -3.16 -3.96
CA LYS A 100 -16.12 -2.61 -5.24
C LYS A 100 -16.58 -1.20 -5.58
N ASN A 101 -17.66 -0.71 -4.97
CA ASN A 101 -18.15 0.65 -5.20
C ASN A 101 -17.56 1.67 -4.21
N THR A 102 -16.88 1.22 -3.16
CA THR A 102 -16.29 2.04 -2.10
C THR A 102 -14.76 1.97 -2.06
N VAL A 103 -14.14 1.10 -2.87
CA VAL A 103 -12.69 0.93 -3.00
C VAL A 103 -12.24 1.39 -4.37
N ASP A 104 -11.37 2.40 -4.43
CA ASP A 104 -10.87 2.99 -5.67
C ASP A 104 -9.75 2.13 -6.31
N VAL A 105 -8.91 1.52 -5.47
CA VAL A 105 -7.80 0.64 -5.88
C VAL A 105 -7.69 -0.54 -4.92
N TRP A 106 -7.48 -1.75 -5.45
CA TRP A 106 -7.28 -2.96 -4.65
C TRP A 106 -5.79 -3.31 -4.58
N GLU A 107 -5.21 -3.26 -3.39
CA GLU A 107 -3.88 -3.81 -3.19
C GLU A 107 -4.00 -5.32 -2.96
N ILE A 108 -3.56 -6.08 -3.97
CA ILE A 108 -3.72 -7.53 -4.07
C ILE A 108 -2.44 -8.29 -3.71
N ALA A 109 -1.48 -7.58 -3.15
CA ALA A 109 -0.14 -8.07 -2.87
C ALA A 109 0.56 -7.02 -1.99
N ASN A 110 0.63 -7.28 -0.69
CA ASN A 110 1.47 -6.51 0.21
C ASN A 110 2.70 -7.31 0.59
N GLU A 111 3.88 -6.72 0.38
CA GLU A 111 5.20 -7.24 0.73
C GLU A 111 5.41 -8.73 0.45
N ILE A 112 4.84 -9.23 -0.64
CA ILE A 112 4.77 -10.67 -0.96
C ILE A 112 6.14 -11.32 -1.21
N ASN A 113 7.19 -10.52 -1.26
CA ASN A 113 8.57 -10.96 -1.33
C ASN A 113 9.25 -11.13 0.05
N GLY A 114 8.50 -10.96 1.14
CA GLY A 114 8.96 -11.20 2.50
C GLY A 114 9.00 -12.69 2.85
N GLU A 115 10.09 -13.14 3.48
CA GLU A 115 10.25 -14.55 3.84
C GLU A 115 9.22 -15.05 4.87
N TRP A 116 8.65 -14.15 5.66
CA TRP A 116 7.71 -14.46 6.74
C TRP A 116 6.36 -15.00 6.24
N LEU A 117 6.03 -14.83 4.96
CA LEU A 117 4.81 -15.37 4.36
C LEU A 117 4.89 -16.90 4.19
N ARG A 118 6.09 -17.48 4.25
CA ARG A 118 6.30 -18.92 4.05
C ARG A 118 6.14 -19.70 5.35
N ASN A 119 5.60 -20.91 5.25
CA ASN A 119 5.63 -21.86 6.36
C ASN A 119 7.04 -22.40 6.66
N ASP A 120 7.93 -22.43 5.65
CA ASP A 120 9.30 -22.91 5.80
C ASP A 120 10.30 -21.90 5.19
N PRO A 121 10.51 -20.74 5.85
CA PRO A 121 11.41 -19.70 5.36
C PRO A 121 12.85 -20.19 5.22
N ASN A 122 13.26 -21.15 6.06
CA ASN A 122 14.58 -21.76 6.08
C ASN A 122 14.73 -22.96 5.13
N GLY A 123 13.66 -23.36 4.45
CA GLY A 123 13.60 -24.54 3.61
C GLY A 123 14.62 -24.54 2.46
N THR A 124 14.75 -25.70 1.82
CA THR A 124 15.56 -25.81 0.59
C THR A 124 14.99 -24.90 -0.50
N ASN A 125 15.81 -24.51 -1.48
CA ASN A 125 15.34 -23.69 -2.61
C ASN A 125 14.13 -24.31 -3.33
N SER A 126 14.03 -25.64 -3.38
CA SER A 126 12.87 -26.33 -3.97
C SER A 126 11.59 -26.08 -3.17
N VAL A 127 11.67 -26.18 -1.84
CA VAL A 127 10.53 -25.95 -0.93
C VAL A 127 10.10 -24.48 -0.98
N VAL A 128 11.06 -23.56 -0.86
CA VAL A 128 10.80 -22.11 -0.93
C VAL A 128 10.18 -21.74 -2.26
N ASN A 129 10.76 -22.16 -3.39
CA ASN A 129 10.21 -21.83 -4.71
C ASN A 129 8.79 -22.36 -4.90
N ALA A 130 8.45 -23.52 -4.33
CA ALA A 130 7.10 -24.06 -4.40
C ALA A 130 6.09 -23.21 -3.59
N GLN A 131 6.49 -22.73 -2.41
CA GLN A 131 5.66 -21.84 -1.58
C GLN A 131 5.50 -20.46 -2.23
N GLU A 132 6.56 -19.90 -2.79
CA GLU A 132 6.50 -18.63 -3.51
C GLU A 132 5.66 -18.70 -4.78
N GLN A 133 5.76 -19.83 -5.50
CA GLN A 133 4.92 -20.08 -6.64
C GLN A 133 3.44 -20.11 -6.24
N GLN A 134 3.13 -20.62 -5.06
CA GLN A 134 1.76 -20.64 -4.52
C GLN A 134 1.28 -19.22 -4.20
N ILE A 135 2.10 -18.38 -3.53
CA ILE A 135 1.79 -16.96 -3.27
C ILE A 135 1.53 -16.22 -4.59
N GLY A 136 2.38 -16.41 -5.60
CA GLY A 136 2.18 -15.85 -6.94
C GLY A 136 0.86 -16.26 -7.62
N GLN A 137 0.39 -17.50 -7.38
CA GLN A 137 -0.93 -17.96 -7.83
C GLN A 137 -2.08 -17.26 -7.10
N MET A 138 -1.93 -16.97 -5.80
CA MET A 138 -2.93 -16.23 -5.03
C MET A 138 -3.11 -14.81 -5.56
N VAL A 139 -1.99 -14.11 -5.80
CA VAL A 139 -1.99 -12.76 -6.39
C VAL A 139 -2.62 -12.79 -7.80
N ALA A 140 -2.33 -13.81 -8.60
CA ALA A 140 -2.94 -13.98 -9.92
C ALA A 140 -4.46 -14.19 -9.88
N ALA A 141 -4.95 -14.96 -8.91
CA ALA A 141 -6.38 -15.15 -8.70
C ALA A 141 -7.06 -13.84 -8.29
N ALA A 142 -6.47 -13.09 -7.35
CA ALA A 142 -7.00 -11.79 -6.93
C ALA A 142 -7.02 -10.76 -8.07
N ASN A 143 -5.94 -10.68 -8.86
CA ASN A 143 -5.91 -9.84 -10.05
C ASN A 143 -7.06 -10.18 -11.02
N THR A 144 -7.32 -11.47 -11.25
CA THR A 144 -8.44 -11.89 -12.11
C THR A 144 -9.80 -11.45 -11.55
N ILE A 145 -10.04 -11.60 -10.25
CA ILE A 145 -11.29 -11.20 -9.59
C ILE A 145 -11.48 -9.69 -9.68
N VAL A 146 -10.46 -8.90 -9.34
CA VAL A 146 -10.53 -7.44 -9.36
C VAL A 146 -10.76 -6.93 -10.78
N LYS A 147 -9.97 -7.40 -11.76
CA LYS A 147 -10.06 -6.95 -13.15
C LYS A 147 -11.37 -7.34 -13.82
N SER A 148 -11.89 -8.53 -13.55
CA SER A 148 -13.21 -8.95 -14.06
C SER A 148 -14.38 -8.13 -13.50
N ASN A 149 -14.18 -7.46 -12.35
CA ASN A 149 -15.13 -6.50 -11.78
C ASN A 149 -14.81 -5.04 -12.16
N GLY A 150 -13.88 -4.80 -13.09
CA GLY A 150 -13.51 -3.46 -13.54
C GLY A 150 -12.64 -2.67 -12.56
N GLY A 151 -12.14 -3.30 -11.49
CA GLY A 151 -11.32 -2.66 -10.48
C GLY A 151 -9.87 -2.46 -10.90
N LYS A 152 -9.19 -1.54 -10.22
CA LYS A 152 -7.76 -1.29 -10.36
C LYS A 152 -6.95 -2.11 -9.37
N THR A 153 -5.73 -2.52 -9.73
CA THR A 153 -4.86 -3.32 -8.87
C THR A 153 -3.57 -2.58 -8.50
N ALA A 154 -3.17 -2.69 -7.24
CA ALA A 154 -1.87 -2.30 -6.72
C ALA A 154 -1.09 -3.54 -6.24
N ILE A 155 0.22 -3.50 -6.43
CA ILE A 155 1.17 -4.49 -5.92
C ILE A 155 2.26 -3.73 -5.18
N THR A 156 2.46 -4.03 -3.91
CA THR A 156 3.46 -3.41 -3.04
C THR A 156 4.53 -4.44 -2.71
N LEU A 157 5.79 -4.10 -2.97
CA LEU A 157 6.95 -4.95 -2.70
C LEU A 157 7.77 -4.36 -1.56
N TYR A 158 8.29 -5.22 -0.68
CA TYR A 158 9.20 -4.79 0.38
C TYR A 158 10.56 -4.46 -0.23
N TYR A 159 10.99 -3.20 -0.12
CA TYR A 159 12.28 -2.74 -0.63
C TYR A 159 13.42 -3.20 0.30
N ASN A 160 14.03 -4.33 -0.06
CA ASN A 160 14.99 -5.03 0.80
C ASN A 160 16.44 -5.05 0.29
N ASP A 161 16.74 -4.36 -0.81
CA ASP A 161 18.07 -4.33 -1.44
C ASP A 161 18.18 -3.16 -2.43
N ASP A 162 19.20 -2.33 -2.29
CA ASP A 162 19.48 -1.17 -3.15
C ASP A 162 20.49 -1.45 -4.29
N SER A 163 20.88 -2.71 -4.43
CA SER A 163 21.91 -3.24 -5.34
C SER A 163 23.32 -2.67 -5.11
N LYS A 164 23.62 -2.19 -3.89
CA LYS A 164 24.93 -1.59 -3.54
C LYS A 164 25.71 -2.39 -2.50
N GLY A 165 25.30 -3.63 -2.24
CA GLY A 165 26.00 -4.58 -1.38
C GLY A 165 25.42 -4.75 0.02
N THR A 166 24.39 -3.96 0.37
CA THR A 166 23.59 -4.15 1.59
C THR A 166 22.22 -4.69 1.20
N ASN A 167 21.71 -5.68 1.93
CA ASN A 167 20.35 -6.16 1.83
C ASN A 167 19.86 -6.72 3.16
N CYS A 168 18.55 -6.93 3.27
CA CYS A 168 17.89 -7.55 4.42
C CYS A 168 16.99 -8.73 4.01
N TRP A 169 17.19 -9.31 2.81
CA TRP A 169 16.45 -10.50 2.40
C TRP A 169 17.13 -11.78 2.89
N GLN A 170 16.36 -12.85 3.12
CA GLN A 170 16.90 -14.12 3.60
C GLN A 170 17.50 -14.98 2.47
N LYS A 171 16.82 -15.06 1.32
CA LYS A 171 17.26 -15.82 0.15
C LYS A 171 17.20 -14.96 -1.11
N PRO A 172 18.01 -15.25 -2.16
CA PRO A 172 18.00 -14.45 -3.39
C PRO A 172 16.65 -14.31 -4.09
N GLN A 173 15.73 -15.25 -3.84
CA GLN A 173 14.36 -15.23 -4.34
C GLN A 173 13.48 -14.15 -3.69
N ASP A 174 13.81 -13.71 -2.48
CA ASP A 174 13.08 -12.71 -1.69
C ASP A 174 13.41 -11.28 -2.15
N TYR A 175 14.46 -11.13 -2.96
CA TYR A 175 14.86 -9.85 -3.52
C TYR A 175 13.71 -9.24 -4.35
N TRP A 176 13.37 -7.98 -4.06
CA TRP A 176 12.24 -7.28 -4.69
C TRP A 176 12.26 -7.23 -6.22
N LYS A 177 13.43 -7.37 -6.88
CA LYS A 177 13.49 -7.51 -8.36
C LYS A 177 13.33 -8.95 -8.84
N THR A 178 13.85 -9.92 -8.10
CA THR A 178 13.80 -11.35 -8.46
C THR A 178 12.40 -11.92 -8.25
N TRP A 179 11.79 -11.61 -7.11
CA TRP A 179 10.52 -12.20 -6.70
C TRP A 179 9.40 -11.98 -7.74
N PRO A 180 9.04 -10.73 -8.11
CA PRO A 180 7.92 -10.49 -9.03
C PRO A 180 8.21 -11.01 -10.44
N THR A 181 9.47 -11.04 -10.86
CA THR A 181 9.84 -11.54 -12.19
C THR A 181 9.79 -13.07 -12.28
N THR A 182 9.99 -13.76 -11.15
CA THR A 182 10.00 -15.22 -11.07
C THR A 182 8.61 -15.78 -10.82
N PHE A 183 7.86 -15.22 -9.87
CA PHE A 183 6.64 -15.86 -9.34
C PHE A 183 5.34 -15.24 -9.81
N LEU A 184 5.34 -13.98 -10.33
CA LEU A 184 4.14 -13.41 -10.92
C LEU A 184 4.00 -13.77 -12.41
N PRO A 185 2.81 -14.23 -12.84
CA PRO A 185 2.50 -14.34 -14.26
C PRO A 185 2.68 -13.00 -14.98
N ALA A 186 3.16 -13.04 -16.22
CA ALA A 186 3.35 -11.83 -17.03
C ALA A 186 2.08 -10.98 -17.14
N THR A 187 0.91 -11.62 -17.20
CA THR A 187 -0.40 -10.96 -17.21
C THR A 187 -0.62 -10.08 -15.97
N VAL A 188 -0.26 -10.55 -14.77
CA VAL A 188 -0.39 -9.76 -13.53
C VAL A 188 0.50 -8.53 -13.62
N ARG A 189 1.77 -8.72 -14.03
CA ARG A 189 2.72 -7.61 -14.17
C ARG A 189 2.31 -6.58 -15.21
N GLN A 190 1.72 -7.01 -16.32
CA GLN A 190 1.22 -6.14 -17.37
C GLN A 190 -0.08 -5.44 -17.00
N GLN A 191 -0.90 -6.03 -16.13
CA GLN A 191 -2.21 -5.48 -15.76
C GLN A 191 -2.18 -4.61 -14.51
N ALA A 192 -1.14 -4.68 -13.68
CA ALA A 192 -1.02 -3.83 -12.50
C ALA A 192 -1.18 -2.34 -12.87
N ASP A 193 -2.10 -1.64 -12.18
CA ASP A 193 -2.26 -0.19 -12.34
C ASP A 193 -1.23 0.57 -11.52
N TYR A 194 -0.81 -0.01 -10.40
CA TYR A 194 0.17 0.54 -9.46
C TYR A 194 1.16 -0.53 -9.03
N ALA A 195 2.44 -0.18 -9.04
CA ALA A 195 3.53 -0.99 -8.50
C ALA A 195 4.29 -0.12 -7.50
N LEU A 196 4.32 -0.53 -6.24
CA LEU A 196 4.72 0.30 -5.12
C LEU A 196 5.82 -0.37 -4.31
N LEU A 197 6.54 0.43 -3.53
CA LEU A 197 7.57 -0.04 -2.60
C LEU A 197 7.19 0.29 -1.15
N SER A 198 7.21 -0.70 -0.28
CA SER A 198 7.27 -0.49 1.17
C SER A 198 8.71 -0.26 1.58
N TYR A 199 8.97 0.77 2.38
CA TYR A 199 10.32 1.12 2.77
C TYR A 199 10.43 1.52 4.24
N TYR A 200 11.16 0.68 4.99
CA TYR A 200 11.38 0.76 6.44
C TYR A 200 12.88 0.83 6.76
N PRO A 201 13.50 2.03 6.69
CA PRO A 201 14.95 2.18 6.82
C PRO A 201 15.48 2.09 8.26
N TYR A 202 14.59 2.01 9.24
CA TYR A 202 14.95 2.01 10.65
C TYR A 202 14.80 0.62 11.23
N GLN A 203 15.92 -0.04 11.54
CA GLN A 203 16.02 -1.39 12.11
C GLN A 203 15.56 -2.54 11.21
N ASP A 204 14.47 -2.41 10.45
CA ASP A 204 13.95 -3.48 9.58
C ASP A 204 14.90 -3.77 8.41
N CYS A 205 15.26 -2.73 7.64
CA CYS A 205 16.26 -2.82 6.58
C CYS A 205 17.26 -1.65 6.60
N PRO A 206 18.08 -1.54 7.65
CA PRO A 206 18.97 -0.40 7.83
C PRO A 206 20.15 -0.45 6.87
N GLY A 207 20.71 0.73 6.56
CA GLY A 207 21.95 0.85 5.80
C GLY A 207 21.78 0.75 4.28
N LEU A 208 20.56 0.65 3.78
CA LEU A 208 20.26 0.89 2.37
C LEU A 208 20.44 2.39 2.04
N ASN A 209 20.90 2.66 0.82
CA ASN A 209 21.03 4.00 0.26
C ASN A 209 20.36 4.04 -1.12
N PRO A 210 19.02 4.04 -1.19
CA PRO A 210 18.28 3.95 -2.45
C PRO A 210 18.65 5.04 -3.45
N THR A 211 18.59 4.71 -4.75
CA THR A 211 18.56 5.71 -5.81
C THR A 211 17.18 5.69 -6.43
N TRP A 212 16.21 6.36 -5.78
CA TRP A 212 14.79 6.23 -6.13
C TRP A 212 14.45 6.38 -7.61
N LYS A 213 15.14 7.25 -8.34
CA LYS A 213 14.98 7.35 -9.80
C LYS A 213 15.28 6.02 -10.52
N ASN A 214 16.38 5.37 -10.17
CA ASN A 214 16.78 4.10 -10.78
C ASN A 214 15.94 2.94 -10.26
N ASP A 215 15.57 2.96 -8.98
CA ASP A 215 14.74 1.94 -8.36
C ASP A 215 13.33 1.95 -8.95
N PHE A 216 12.71 3.13 -9.10
CA PHE A 216 11.42 3.24 -9.78
C PHE A 216 11.51 2.88 -11.27
N ALA A 217 12.55 3.29 -12.00
CA ALA A 217 12.74 2.85 -13.39
C ALA A 217 12.90 1.31 -13.53
N ALA A 218 13.52 0.66 -12.55
CA ALA A 218 13.59 -0.79 -12.50
C ALA A 218 12.22 -1.42 -12.20
N LEU A 219 11.48 -0.87 -11.24
CA LEU A 219 10.12 -1.33 -10.90
C LEU A 219 9.17 -1.21 -12.10
N GLU A 220 9.24 -0.09 -12.81
CA GLU A 220 8.55 0.16 -14.05
C GLU A 220 8.88 -0.82 -15.18
N SER A 221 10.12 -1.29 -15.23
CA SER A 221 10.54 -2.31 -16.21
C SER A 221 9.92 -3.68 -15.90
N ILE A 222 9.68 -3.96 -14.62
CA ILE A 222 9.00 -5.18 -14.16
C ILE A 222 7.49 -5.08 -14.42
N PHE A 223 6.90 -3.90 -14.17
CA PHE A 223 5.47 -3.58 -14.29
C PHE A 223 5.23 -2.49 -15.36
N PRO A 224 5.23 -2.86 -16.65
CA PRO A 224 5.37 -1.89 -17.76
C PRO A 224 4.24 -0.86 -17.89
N ASN A 225 3.05 -1.14 -17.35
CA ASN A 225 1.89 -0.25 -17.43
C ASN A 225 1.53 0.43 -16.11
N ALA A 226 2.24 0.08 -15.02
CA ALA A 226 1.91 0.57 -13.70
C ALA A 226 2.46 1.98 -13.47
N LYS A 227 1.70 2.79 -12.72
CA LYS A 227 2.24 3.94 -12.00
C LYS A 227 3.09 3.45 -10.82
N VAL A 228 4.10 4.22 -10.41
CA VAL A 228 5.05 3.82 -9.37
C VAL A 228 5.10 4.78 -8.19
N GLY A 229 5.50 4.30 -7.02
CA GLY A 229 5.53 5.10 -5.80
C GLY A 229 5.82 4.26 -4.57
N PHE A 230 5.52 4.83 -3.41
CA PHE A 230 5.66 4.16 -2.13
C PHE A 230 4.31 3.63 -1.66
N GLY A 231 4.27 2.35 -1.35
CA GLY A 231 3.09 1.63 -0.85
C GLY A 231 3.01 1.76 0.66
N GLU A 232 4.16 1.89 1.32
CA GLU A 232 4.29 2.16 2.74
C GLU A 232 5.58 2.94 3.02
N ILE A 233 5.52 3.87 3.99
CA ILE A 233 6.69 4.50 4.60
C ILE A 233 6.44 4.58 6.10
N GLY A 234 7.44 4.23 6.90
CA GLY A 234 7.36 4.38 8.34
C GLY A 234 8.49 3.67 9.08
N THR A 235 8.17 3.29 10.31
CA THR A 235 8.98 2.40 11.15
C THR A 235 8.06 1.27 11.62
N SER A 236 8.59 0.05 11.77
CA SER A 236 7.81 -1.09 12.27
C SER A 236 7.38 -0.96 13.74
N ASP A 237 7.95 0.01 14.46
CA ASP A 237 7.62 0.31 15.85
C ASP A 237 7.30 1.81 16.01
N ILE A 238 6.13 2.12 16.58
CA ILE A 238 5.72 3.49 16.95
C ILE A 238 6.61 4.09 18.05
N ALA A 239 7.32 3.27 18.81
CA ALA A 239 8.30 3.71 19.80
C ALA A 239 9.65 4.13 19.18
N ALA A 240 9.81 4.03 17.86
CA ALA A 240 11.00 4.55 17.18
C ALA A 240 11.23 6.03 17.52
N PRO A 241 12.49 6.50 17.57
CA PRO A 241 12.79 7.88 17.96
C PRO A 241 12.03 8.88 17.08
N ALA A 242 11.38 9.86 17.71
CA ALA A 242 10.57 10.85 16.98
C ALA A 242 11.36 11.56 15.88
N SER A 243 12.66 11.82 16.10
CA SER A 243 13.54 12.41 15.07
C SER A 243 13.66 11.54 13.81
N VAL A 244 13.66 10.21 13.94
CA VAL A 244 13.70 9.28 12.81
C VAL A 244 12.37 9.37 12.04
N GLN A 245 11.25 9.21 12.74
CA GLN A 245 9.92 9.22 12.13
C GLN A 245 9.61 10.56 11.44
N GLN A 246 9.89 11.68 12.12
CA GLN A 246 9.73 13.03 11.55
C GLN A 246 10.66 13.27 10.35
N ASN A 247 11.89 12.72 10.37
CA ASN A 247 12.79 12.79 9.23
C ASN A 247 12.25 12.03 8.02
N LEU A 248 11.58 10.88 8.22
CA LEU A 248 10.93 10.16 7.12
C LEU A 248 9.81 10.99 6.48
N ILE A 249 8.91 11.56 7.28
CA ILE A 249 7.84 12.44 6.77
C ILE A 249 8.42 13.60 5.95
N THR A 250 9.41 14.31 6.52
CA THR A 250 9.99 15.50 5.89
C THR A 250 10.96 15.21 4.74
N THR A 251 11.45 13.97 4.61
CA THR A 251 12.29 13.54 3.48
C THR A 251 11.44 13.05 2.31
N TYR A 252 10.48 12.18 2.57
CA TYR A 252 9.82 11.41 1.51
C TYR A 252 8.66 12.16 0.87
N TYR A 253 7.74 12.75 1.65
CA TYR A 253 6.60 13.47 1.06
C TYR A 253 7.01 14.59 0.09
N PRO A 254 8.04 15.41 0.37
CA PRO A 254 8.51 16.44 -0.56
C PRO A 254 9.10 15.92 -1.88
N MET A 255 9.42 14.61 -1.98
CA MET A 255 9.94 14.03 -3.22
C MET A 255 9.02 14.24 -4.41
N VAL A 256 7.71 14.46 -4.20
CA VAL A 256 6.78 14.79 -5.28
C VAL A 256 7.19 16.01 -6.10
N ASN A 257 7.92 16.97 -5.51
CA ASN A 257 8.37 18.18 -6.21
C ASN A 257 9.70 17.98 -6.94
N SER A 258 10.53 17.01 -6.52
CA SER A 258 11.85 16.77 -7.10
C SER A 258 11.88 15.59 -8.09
N MET A 259 10.96 14.63 -7.95
CA MET A 259 10.85 13.50 -8.86
C MET A 259 10.14 13.93 -10.15
N THR A 260 10.84 13.80 -11.28
CA THR A 260 10.36 14.20 -12.62
C THR A 260 9.79 13.04 -13.43
N ASP A 261 9.86 11.83 -12.89
CA ASP A 261 9.26 10.65 -13.51
C ASP A 261 7.73 10.83 -13.64
N PRO A 262 7.16 10.80 -14.85
CA PRO A 262 5.73 11.01 -15.06
C PRO A 262 4.85 9.89 -14.47
N ARG A 263 5.40 8.70 -14.19
CA ARG A 263 4.68 7.60 -13.56
C ARG A 263 4.84 7.59 -12.05
N PHE A 264 5.77 8.36 -11.49
CA PHE A 264 5.89 8.51 -10.04
C PHE A 264 4.72 9.30 -9.46
N ILE A 265 3.99 8.68 -8.54
CA ILE A 265 2.78 9.27 -7.94
C ILE A 265 3.01 9.83 -6.55
N GLY A 266 4.14 9.56 -5.90
CA GLY A 266 4.23 9.67 -4.46
C GLY A 266 3.75 8.38 -3.80
N GLY A 267 2.60 8.40 -3.15
CA GLY A 267 2.07 7.26 -2.39
C GLY A 267 2.34 7.46 -0.90
N PHE A 268 3.57 7.21 -0.45
CA PHE A 268 4.10 7.47 0.91
C PHE A 268 3.23 6.96 2.07
N PHE A 269 2.34 6.00 1.85
CA PHE A 269 1.29 5.67 2.81
C PHE A 269 1.90 5.45 4.20
N TRP A 270 1.67 6.44 5.07
CA TRP A 270 2.31 6.47 6.38
C TRP A 270 1.68 5.40 7.24
N TRP A 271 2.48 4.40 7.65
CA TRP A 271 1.96 3.18 8.28
C TRP A 271 1.19 3.45 9.57
N ASN A 272 1.77 4.14 10.55
CA ASN A 272 1.10 4.33 11.85
C ASN A 272 0.24 5.61 11.90
N TYR A 273 -0.59 5.90 10.89
CA TYR A 273 -1.38 7.15 10.87
C TYR A 273 -2.40 7.20 12.02
N VAL A 274 -3.07 6.08 12.32
CA VAL A 274 -4.15 6.07 13.32
C VAL A 274 -3.60 6.34 14.73
N GLU A 275 -2.44 5.77 15.04
CA GLU A 275 -1.74 5.86 16.32
C GLU A 275 -1.14 7.25 16.52
N GLU A 276 -0.55 7.82 15.48
CA GLU A 276 0.27 9.02 15.62
C GLU A 276 -0.47 10.31 15.29
N MET A 277 -1.46 10.27 14.40
CA MET A 277 -2.04 11.48 13.80
C MET A 277 -3.36 11.89 14.47
N LEU A 278 -3.83 11.13 15.45
CA LEU A 278 -5.10 11.35 16.15
C LEU A 278 -4.90 11.76 17.62
N PRO A 279 -5.70 12.71 18.16
CA PRO A 279 -6.50 13.65 17.40
C PRO A 279 -5.60 14.70 16.71
N TYR A 280 -6.00 15.11 15.51
CA TYR A 280 -5.24 16.03 14.65
C TYR A 280 -4.91 17.37 15.33
N SER A 281 -5.77 17.81 16.26
CA SER A 281 -5.65 19.10 16.95
C SER A 281 -4.47 19.18 17.91
N THR A 282 -3.97 18.04 18.39
CA THR A 282 -2.87 17.99 19.37
C THR A 282 -1.69 17.14 18.92
N SER A 283 -1.86 16.29 17.91
CA SER A 283 -0.77 15.47 17.37
C SER A 283 0.30 16.34 16.71
N SER A 284 1.53 16.27 17.22
CA SER A 284 2.69 16.93 16.61
C SER A 284 3.05 16.32 15.25
N TYR A 285 2.87 15.01 15.08
CA TYR A 285 3.06 14.32 13.80
C TYR A 285 2.07 14.80 12.74
N PHE A 286 0.81 14.98 13.12
CA PHE A 286 -0.20 15.53 12.20
C PHE A 286 0.16 16.93 11.75
N GLN A 287 0.54 17.81 12.69
CA GLN A 287 0.95 19.18 12.37
C GLN A 287 2.17 19.20 11.45
N LEU A 288 3.15 18.31 11.69
CA LEU A 288 4.31 18.15 10.82
C LEU A 288 3.89 17.71 9.41
N LEU A 289 3.11 16.63 9.28
CA LEU A 289 2.64 16.11 8.01
C LEU A 289 1.87 17.17 7.22
N ARG A 290 0.94 17.86 7.87
CA ARG A 290 0.16 18.97 7.27
C ARG A 290 1.09 20.09 6.79
N GLN A 291 2.04 20.53 7.61
CA GLN A 291 2.98 21.59 7.27
C GLN A 291 3.94 21.19 6.14
N THR A 292 4.32 19.92 6.08
CA THR A 292 5.10 19.36 4.98
C THR A 292 4.30 19.38 3.68
N ILE A 293 3.04 18.93 3.69
CA ILE A 293 2.22 18.79 2.47
C ILE A 293 1.72 20.13 1.92
N ILE A 294 1.40 21.12 2.76
CA ILE A 294 0.70 22.34 2.32
C ILE A 294 1.46 23.15 1.26
N ASN A 295 2.79 23.00 1.20
CA ASN A 295 3.65 23.70 0.25
C ASN A 295 4.01 22.86 -0.99
N LEU A 296 3.48 21.64 -1.10
CA LEU A 296 3.76 20.72 -2.19
C LEU A 296 2.73 20.85 -3.31
N LYS A 297 3.08 20.31 -4.50
CA LYS A 297 2.22 20.37 -5.68
C LYS A 297 0.82 19.80 -5.41
N ALA A 298 -0.23 20.55 -5.76
CA ALA A 298 -1.59 20.12 -5.56
C ALA A 298 -1.94 18.90 -6.44
N PRO A 299 -2.76 17.94 -5.95
CA PRO A 299 -3.27 16.85 -6.77
C PRO A 299 -4.16 17.33 -7.92
N ALA A 300 -3.84 16.92 -9.14
CA ALA A 300 -4.60 17.20 -10.35
C ALA A 300 -5.37 15.96 -10.83
#